data_AF-A0A2G4T0V4-F1
#
_entry.id   AF-A0A2G4T0V4-F1
#
_cell.length_a   1.000
_cell.length_b   1.000
_cell.length_c   1.000
_cell.angle_alpha   90.00
_cell.angle_beta   90.00
_cell.angle_gamma   90.00
#
_symmetry.space_group_name_H-M   'P 1'
#
loop_
_entity.id
_entity.type
_entity.pdbx_description
1 polymer ?
#
loop_
_entity_poly.entity_id
_entity_poly.type
_entity_poly.pdbx_seq_one_letter_code
_entity_poly.pdbx_strand_id
1 'polypeptide(L)'
;MFINEREKGESFDLKKYSQKDFYVQVFTSVIKQQRNTPRLLSNTQEFTANRSVRITKIDTAYKNAVALQFGSRFRMFLNQLTGQKEKIESKEQELHREKNPKKEISDTIYKEITELCKRLKLMLVPGNTQNLLTDILNGEKVSRIRKFFSIYGSNYKFGSIYYDCKSEPLNHFKAYYKMAKLYEQSEHIP
;
A
#
# COMPACT_ATOMS: atom_id res chain seq x y z
N MET A 1 18.10 -9.29 -2.82
CA MET A 1 18.58 -8.78 -4.12
C MET A 1 17.84 -7.51 -4.58
N PHE A 2 16.49 -7.50 -4.61
CA PHE A 2 15.64 -6.34 -4.93
C PHE A 2 15.94 -5.05 -4.12
N ILE A 3 16.22 -5.18 -2.82
CA ILE A 3 16.46 -4.03 -1.92
C ILE A 3 17.87 -3.45 -2.10
N ASN A 4 18.90 -4.31 -2.27
CA ASN A 4 20.29 -3.87 -2.43
C ASN A 4 20.54 -3.11 -3.74
N GLU A 5 19.81 -3.43 -4.82
CA GLU A 5 19.91 -2.67 -6.08
C GLU A 5 19.19 -1.30 -6.01
N ARG A 6 18.28 -1.11 -5.03
CA ARG A 6 17.48 0.10 -4.87
C ARG A 6 18.15 1.15 -3.98
N GLU A 7 19.08 0.74 -3.12
CA GLU A 7 19.83 1.63 -2.21
C GLU A 7 21.08 2.26 -2.87
N LYS A 8 21.46 1.84 -4.08
CA LYS A 8 22.75 2.20 -4.70
C LYS A 8 22.72 3.11 -5.94
N GLY A 9 21.58 3.68 -6.37
CA GLY A 9 21.64 4.57 -7.54
C GLY A 9 20.38 5.36 -7.86
N GLU A 10 20.58 6.65 -8.13
CA GLU A 10 19.61 7.59 -8.67
C GLU A 10 19.00 7.08 -9.99
N SER A 11 17.69 7.32 -10.16
CA SER A 11 16.83 6.90 -11.28
C SER A 11 16.59 5.38 -11.41
N PHE A 12 15.61 4.87 -10.64
CA PHE A 12 15.01 3.56 -10.92
C PHE A 12 14.20 3.63 -12.22
N ASP A 13 14.80 3.15 -13.30
CA ASP A 13 14.14 2.98 -14.60
C ASP A 13 13.31 1.70 -14.60
N LEU A 14 12.00 1.85 -14.34
CA LEU A 14 11.01 0.77 -14.35
C LEU A 14 10.99 0.02 -15.70
N LYS A 15 11.28 0.71 -16.81
CA LYS A 15 11.31 0.12 -18.15
C LYS A 15 12.51 -0.82 -18.28
N LYS A 16 13.70 -0.40 -17.83
CA LYS A 16 14.91 -1.24 -17.75
C LYS A 16 14.76 -2.39 -16.75
N TYR A 17 14.06 -2.16 -15.64
CA TYR A 17 13.85 -3.17 -14.60
C TYR A 17 12.83 -4.25 -15.01
N SER A 18 11.74 -3.87 -15.69
CA SER A 18 10.74 -4.80 -16.23
C SER A 18 11.30 -5.74 -17.31
N GLN A 19 12.48 -5.43 -17.85
CA GLN A 19 13.21 -6.26 -18.80
C GLN A 19 14.11 -7.33 -18.14
N LYS A 20 14.36 -7.28 -16.83
CA LYS A 20 15.19 -8.28 -16.13
C LYS A 20 14.51 -9.64 -16.15
N ASP A 21 15.26 -10.68 -16.50
CA ASP A 21 14.75 -12.05 -16.67
C ASP A 21 14.07 -12.59 -15.40
N PHE A 22 14.53 -12.20 -14.22
CA PHE A 22 13.89 -12.54 -12.95
C PHE A 22 12.43 -12.04 -12.85
N TYR A 23 12.16 -10.81 -13.27
CA TYR A 23 10.81 -10.22 -13.19
C TYR A 23 9.87 -10.87 -14.23
N VAL A 24 10.41 -11.16 -15.41
CA VAL A 24 9.70 -11.92 -16.46
C VAL A 24 9.43 -13.36 -16.01
N GLN A 25 10.37 -14.03 -15.36
CA GLN A 25 10.24 -15.42 -14.90
C GLN A 25 9.30 -15.58 -13.72
N VAL A 26 9.41 -14.73 -12.68
CA VAL A 26 8.48 -14.75 -11.53
C VAL A 26 7.05 -14.51 -12.02
N PHE A 27 6.84 -13.56 -12.93
CA PHE A 27 5.50 -13.23 -13.39
C PHE A 27 4.96 -14.19 -14.47
N THR A 28 5.81 -14.71 -15.38
CA THR A 28 5.39 -15.80 -16.27
C THR A 28 5.09 -17.07 -15.50
N SER A 29 5.71 -17.32 -14.34
CA SER A 29 5.33 -18.42 -13.44
C SER A 29 3.93 -18.22 -12.84
N VAL A 30 3.63 -17.00 -12.37
CA VAL A 30 2.28 -16.63 -11.86
C VAL A 30 1.20 -16.71 -12.96
N ILE A 31 1.51 -16.33 -14.20
CA ILE A 31 0.58 -16.44 -15.34
C ILE A 31 0.49 -17.88 -15.87
N LYS A 32 1.58 -18.66 -15.88
CA LYS A 32 1.56 -20.08 -16.27
C LYS A 32 0.72 -20.91 -15.32
N GLN A 33 0.72 -20.59 -14.02
CA GLN A 33 -0.21 -21.19 -13.06
C GLN A 33 -1.69 -20.92 -13.40
N GLN A 34 -2.00 -19.84 -14.14
CA GLN A 34 -3.36 -19.53 -14.58
C GLN A 34 -3.71 -20.07 -15.98
N ARG A 35 -2.72 -20.49 -16.78
CA ARG A 35 -2.94 -20.99 -18.15
C ARG A 35 -2.01 -22.16 -18.46
N ASN A 36 -2.49 -23.36 -18.19
CA ASN A 36 -1.93 -24.60 -18.74
C ASN A 36 -2.18 -24.62 -20.26
N THR A 37 -1.24 -24.10 -21.06
CA THR A 37 -1.00 -24.58 -22.43
C THR A 37 0.34 -24.04 -22.96
N PRO A 38 1.25 -24.89 -23.46
CA PRO A 38 2.50 -24.46 -24.04
C PRO A 38 2.38 -24.24 -25.55
N ARG A 39 2.87 -23.11 -26.06
CA ARG A 39 3.27 -22.98 -27.48
C ARG A 39 4.66 -22.37 -27.55
N LEU A 40 5.59 -23.12 -28.15
CA LEU A 40 6.92 -22.67 -28.54
C LEU A 40 6.80 -21.58 -29.61
N LEU A 41 7.66 -20.56 -29.57
CA LEU A 41 7.76 -19.55 -30.62
C LEU A 41 9.23 -19.40 -31.04
N SER A 42 9.48 -19.75 -32.30
CA SER A 42 10.69 -19.51 -33.07
C SER A 42 10.59 -18.14 -33.75
N ASN A 43 11.64 -17.31 -33.58
CA ASN A 43 12.04 -16.11 -34.35
C ASN A 43 12.21 -14.83 -33.49
N THR A 44 13.40 -14.22 -33.59
CA THR A 44 13.93 -13.19 -32.66
C THR A 44 13.22 -11.82 -32.77
N GLN A 45 12.72 -11.44 -33.96
CA GLN A 45 11.95 -10.19 -34.14
C GLN A 45 10.52 -10.28 -33.60
N GLU A 46 9.84 -11.41 -33.81
CA GLU A 46 8.57 -11.72 -33.14
C GLU A 46 8.75 -11.79 -31.62
N PHE A 47 9.87 -12.35 -31.15
CA PHE A 47 10.20 -12.35 -29.73
C PHE A 47 10.28 -10.93 -29.15
N THR A 48 10.92 -9.98 -29.83
CA THR A 48 11.01 -8.57 -29.38
C THR A 48 9.68 -7.81 -29.46
N ALA A 49 8.91 -7.95 -30.53
CA ALA A 49 7.59 -7.29 -30.64
C ALA A 49 6.59 -7.87 -29.63
N ASN A 50 6.58 -9.20 -29.47
CA ASN A 50 5.76 -9.91 -28.50
C ASN A 50 6.23 -9.61 -27.06
N ARG A 51 7.54 -9.39 -26.83
CA ARG A 51 8.09 -8.93 -25.55
C ARG A 51 7.64 -7.51 -25.22
N SER A 52 7.71 -6.55 -26.14
CA SER A 52 7.22 -5.19 -25.91
C SER A 52 5.71 -5.15 -25.62
N VAL A 53 4.91 -5.90 -26.38
CA VAL A 53 3.46 -6.03 -26.12
C VAL A 53 3.18 -6.69 -24.76
N ARG A 54 3.94 -7.73 -24.39
CA ARG A 54 3.83 -8.37 -23.07
C ARG A 54 4.24 -7.44 -21.94
N ILE A 55 5.33 -6.67 -22.10
CA ILE A 55 5.78 -5.67 -21.12
C ILE A 55 4.70 -4.62 -20.92
N THR A 56 4.11 -4.09 -21.99
CA THR A 56 3.02 -3.11 -21.88
C THR A 56 1.78 -3.72 -21.21
N LYS A 57 1.41 -4.96 -21.54
CA LYS A 57 0.30 -5.66 -20.87
C LYS A 57 0.58 -5.89 -19.38
N ILE A 58 1.83 -6.23 -19.02
CA ILE A 58 2.26 -6.41 -17.64
C ILE A 58 2.22 -5.08 -16.89
N ASP A 59 2.76 -4.00 -17.48
CA ASP A 59 2.73 -2.66 -16.88
C ASP A 59 1.30 -2.16 -16.67
N THR A 60 0.42 -2.33 -17.65
CA THR A 60 -1.00 -1.99 -17.54
C THR A 60 -1.72 -2.83 -16.48
N ALA A 61 -1.54 -4.15 -16.49
CA ALA A 61 -2.15 -5.03 -15.49
C ALA A 61 -1.68 -4.68 -14.07
N TYR A 62 -0.41 -4.30 -13.94
CA TYR A 62 0.19 -3.93 -12.68
C TYR A 62 -0.30 -2.57 -12.15
N LYS A 63 -0.35 -1.55 -13.01
CA LYS A 63 -0.97 -0.25 -12.68
C LYS A 63 -2.43 -0.40 -12.30
N ASN A 64 -3.18 -1.25 -13.00
CA ASN A 64 -4.57 -1.55 -12.68
C ASN A 64 -4.69 -2.26 -11.32
N ALA A 65 -3.83 -3.23 -11.02
CA ALA A 65 -3.83 -3.91 -9.72
C ALA A 65 -3.53 -2.93 -8.57
N VAL A 66 -2.52 -2.07 -8.73
CA VAL A 66 -2.22 -1.01 -7.75
C VAL A 66 -3.42 -0.07 -7.61
N ALA A 67 -3.99 0.43 -8.71
CA ALA A 67 -5.14 1.34 -8.64
C ALA A 67 -6.34 0.72 -7.93
N LEU A 68 -6.62 -0.58 -8.15
CA LEU A 68 -7.71 -1.32 -7.51
C LEU A 68 -7.45 -1.58 -6.02
N GLN A 69 -6.22 -1.92 -5.63
CA GLN A 69 -5.91 -2.39 -4.28
C GLN A 69 -5.34 -1.30 -3.36
N PHE A 70 -4.83 -0.19 -3.91
CA PHE A 70 -4.12 0.82 -3.14
C PHE A 70 -4.99 1.35 -2.00
N GLY A 71 -6.25 1.68 -2.26
CA GLY A 71 -7.13 2.23 -1.25
C GLY A 71 -7.45 1.26 -0.10
N SER A 72 -7.59 -0.04 -0.38
CA SER A 72 -7.78 -1.03 0.69
C SER A 72 -6.50 -1.21 1.51
N ARG A 73 -5.34 -1.31 0.84
CA ARG A 73 -4.03 -1.44 1.51
C ARG A 73 -3.66 -0.22 2.34
N PHE A 74 -3.98 0.98 1.87
CA PHE A 74 -3.77 2.20 2.63
C PHE A 74 -4.65 2.27 3.88
N ARG A 75 -5.92 1.87 3.79
CA ARG A 75 -6.80 1.77 4.97
C ARG A 75 -6.27 0.76 5.99
N MET A 76 -5.84 -0.42 5.52
CA MET A 76 -5.23 -1.42 6.40
C MET A 76 -3.97 -0.86 7.09
N PHE A 77 -3.16 -0.06 6.38
CA PHE A 77 -1.91 0.48 6.89
C PHE A 77 -2.19 1.46 8.03
N LEU A 78 -3.19 2.32 7.83
CA LEU A 78 -3.65 3.24 8.86
C LEU A 78 -4.25 2.51 10.06
N ASN A 79 -5.06 1.48 9.84
CA ASN A 79 -5.66 0.70 10.93
C ASN A 79 -4.60 0.03 11.81
N GLN A 80 -3.55 -0.50 11.19
CA GLN A 80 -2.45 -1.11 11.93
C GLN A 80 -1.62 -0.06 12.68
N LEU A 81 -1.32 1.08 12.03
CA LEU A 81 -0.63 2.17 12.71
C LEU A 81 -1.41 2.66 13.92
N THR A 82 -2.74 2.78 13.84
CA THR A 82 -3.55 3.24 14.98
C THR A 82 -3.76 2.16 16.04
N GLY A 83 -3.43 0.90 15.75
CA GLY A 83 -3.77 -0.25 16.59
C GLY A 83 -5.28 -0.39 16.75
N GLN A 84 -6.05 -0.09 15.69
CA GLN A 84 -7.50 0.04 15.80
C GLN A 84 -8.14 -1.25 16.29
N LYS A 85 -7.66 -2.41 15.80
CA LYS A 85 -8.21 -3.72 16.18
C LYS A 85 -7.94 -4.01 17.65
N GLU A 86 -6.70 -3.86 18.09
CA GLU A 86 -6.26 -4.14 19.46
C GLU A 86 -6.97 -3.23 20.47
N LYS A 87 -7.17 -1.95 20.11
CA LYS A 87 -7.92 -1.00 20.94
C LYS A 87 -9.40 -1.38 21.06
N ILE A 88 -10.03 -1.79 19.96
CA ILE A 88 -11.43 -2.25 19.97
C ILE A 88 -11.56 -3.47 20.88
N GLU A 89 -10.72 -4.48 20.69
CA GLU A 89 -10.74 -5.72 21.47
C GLU A 89 -10.51 -5.43 22.97
N SER A 90 -9.53 -4.58 23.29
CA SER A 90 -9.26 -4.20 24.68
C SER A 90 -10.44 -3.46 25.32
N LYS A 91 -11.04 -2.49 24.61
CA LYS A 91 -12.15 -1.68 25.15
C LYS A 91 -13.43 -2.51 25.26
N GLU A 92 -13.69 -3.40 24.31
CA GLU A 92 -14.80 -4.34 24.36
C GLU A 92 -14.69 -5.27 25.58
N GLN A 93 -13.51 -5.82 25.85
CA GLN A 93 -13.26 -6.64 27.03
C GLN A 93 -13.44 -5.86 28.35
N GLU A 94 -12.94 -4.63 28.43
CA GLU A 94 -13.11 -3.74 29.59
C GLU A 94 -14.59 -3.49 29.88
N LEU A 95 -15.35 -3.02 28.89
CA LEU A 95 -16.76 -2.66 29.08
C LEU A 95 -17.64 -3.89 29.34
N HIS A 96 -17.27 -5.07 28.84
CA HIS A 96 -17.93 -6.33 29.19
C HIS A 96 -17.73 -6.71 30.66
N ARG A 97 -16.53 -6.48 31.24
CA ARG A 97 -16.27 -6.75 32.66
C ARG A 97 -17.09 -5.83 33.57
N GLU A 98 -17.31 -4.60 33.13
CA GLU A 98 -18.17 -3.62 33.78
C GLU A 98 -19.68 -3.91 33.62
N LYS A 99 -20.05 -4.97 32.89
CA LYS A 99 -21.43 -5.37 32.60
C LYS A 99 -22.24 -4.30 31.85
N ASN A 100 -21.57 -3.46 31.05
CA ASN A 100 -22.25 -2.49 30.21
C ASN A 100 -23.18 -3.19 29.18
N PRO A 101 -24.35 -2.63 28.87
CA PRO A 101 -25.22 -3.14 27.81
C PRO A 101 -24.51 -3.14 26.45
N LYS A 102 -24.78 -4.13 25.59
CA LYS A 102 -24.17 -4.25 24.25
C LYS A 102 -24.27 -2.96 23.41
N LYS A 103 -25.38 -2.25 23.51
CA LYS A 103 -25.59 -0.98 22.79
C LYS A 103 -24.59 0.09 23.24
N GLU A 104 -24.40 0.23 24.55
CA GLU A 104 -23.48 1.18 25.15
C GLU A 104 -22.02 0.86 24.81
N ILE A 105 -21.67 -0.44 24.77
CA ILE A 105 -20.36 -0.92 24.30
C ILE A 105 -20.11 -0.46 22.85
N SER A 106 -21.06 -0.73 21.96
CA SER A 106 -20.97 -0.33 20.55
C SER A 106 -20.85 1.18 20.38
N ASP A 107 -21.67 1.95 21.09
CA ASP A 107 -21.67 3.42 20.99
C ASP A 107 -20.34 4.01 21.50
N THR A 108 -19.80 3.46 22.59
CA THR A 108 -18.51 3.87 23.17
C THR A 108 -17.35 3.55 22.23
N ILE A 109 -17.25 2.31 21.74
CA ILE A 109 -16.22 1.92 20.76
C ILE A 109 -16.29 2.77 19.50
N TYR A 110 -17.50 3.09 19.03
CA TYR A 110 -17.66 3.94 17.86
C TYR A 110 -17.08 5.34 18.10
N LYS A 111 -17.49 6.00 19.19
CA LYS A 111 -17.08 7.38 19.52
C LYS A 111 -15.59 7.48 19.85
N GLU A 112 -15.08 6.60 20.70
CA GLU A 112 -13.72 6.73 21.24
C GLU A 112 -12.65 6.22 20.27
N ILE A 113 -12.96 5.24 19.42
CA ILE A 113 -11.95 4.56 18.59
C ILE A 113 -12.27 4.72 17.11
N THR A 114 -13.45 4.29 16.69
CA THR A 114 -13.78 4.20 15.26
C THR A 114 -13.87 5.58 14.61
N GLU A 115 -14.47 6.55 15.28
CA GLU A 115 -14.60 7.91 14.80
C GLU A 115 -13.25 8.61 14.69
N LEU A 116 -12.37 8.47 15.69
CA LEU A 116 -11.02 9.03 15.63
C LEU A 116 -10.21 8.45 14.46
N CYS A 117 -10.26 7.13 14.26
CA CYS A 117 -9.61 6.48 13.12
C CYS A 117 -10.21 6.93 11.78
N LYS A 118 -11.53 7.16 11.72
CA LYS A 118 -12.20 7.71 10.52
C LYS A 118 -11.76 9.14 10.24
N ARG A 119 -11.70 10.01 11.26
CA ARG A 119 -11.22 11.39 11.15
C ARG A 119 -9.78 11.43 10.63
N LEU A 120 -8.89 10.60 11.18
CA LEU A 120 -7.52 10.49 10.66
C LEU A 120 -7.48 10.14 9.18
N LYS A 121 -8.23 9.11 8.75
CA LYS A 121 -8.29 8.70 7.34
C LYS A 121 -8.73 9.85 6.44
N LEU A 122 -9.69 10.67 6.88
CA LEU A 122 -10.17 11.84 6.15
C LEU A 122 -9.13 12.96 6.10
N MET A 123 -8.43 13.24 7.20
CA MET A 123 -7.35 14.24 7.23
C MET A 123 -6.23 13.90 6.25
N LEU A 124 -5.96 12.61 6.05
CA LEU A 124 -4.91 12.14 5.14
C LEU A 124 -5.34 12.07 3.67
N VAL A 125 -6.62 12.20 3.35
CA VAL A 125 -7.13 12.22 1.95
C VAL A 125 -6.40 13.27 1.09
N PRO A 126 -6.34 14.55 1.50
CA PRO A 126 -5.62 15.59 0.76
C PRO A 126 -4.11 15.57 0.99
N GLY A 127 -3.57 14.49 1.58
CA GLY A 127 -2.16 14.38 1.95
C GLY A 127 -1.68 15.34 3.04
N ASN A 128 -2.59 15.88 3.84
CA ASN A 128 -2.23 16.70 4.98
C ASN A 128 -1.62 15.84 6.10
N THR A 129 -0.33 16.02 6.36
CA THR A 129 0.41 15.33 7.43
C THR A 129 0.77 16.24 8.61
N GLN A 130 0.18 17.43 8.65
CA GLN A 130 0.32 18.39 9.74
C GLN A 130 -0.80 18.21 10.76
N ASN A 131 -0.49 18.48 12.03
CA ASN A 131 -1.45 18.45 13.15
C ASN A 131 -2.27 17.16 13.21
N LEU A 132 -1.64 16.01 12.96
CA LEU A 132 -2.29 14.71 13.06
C LEU A 132 -2.70 14.42 14.51
N LEU A 133 -3.78 13.64 14.67
CA LEU A 133 -4.39 13.33 15.96
C LEU A 133 -3.41 12.62 16.90
N THR A 134 -2.92 13.33 17.92
CA THR A 134 -1.97 12.83 18.92
C THR A 134 -2.58 11.80 19.86
N ASP A 135 -3.89 11.83 20.06
CA ASP A 135 -4.63 10.88 20.91
C ASP A 135 -4.54 9.44 20.40
N ILE A 136 -4.28 9.27 19.10
CA ILE A 136 -4.21 7.95 18.45
C ILE A 136 -2.85 7.65 17.80
N LEU A 137 -2.02 8.68 17.58
CA LEU A 137 -0.70 8.55 16.97
C LEU A 137 0.39 9.13 17.88
N ASN A 138 1.37 8.31 18.23
CA ASN A 138 2.61 8.79 18.84
C ASN A 138 3.56 9.37 17.76
N GLY A 139 4.65 10.01 18.20
CA GLY A 139 5.62 10.64 17.30
C GLY A 139 6.23 9.70 16.26
N GLU A 140 6.43 8.42 16.63
CA GLU A 140 6.94 7.40 15.71
C GLU A 140 5.95 7.11 14.57
N LYS A 141 4.67 6.91 14.90
CA LYS A 141 3.60 6.66 13.92
C LYS A 141 3.39 7.87 13.01
N VAL A 142 3.43 9.08 13.57
CA VAL A 142 3.43 10.33 12.78
C VAL A 142 4.62 10.37 11.81
N SER A 143 5.82 10.01 12.26
CA SER A 143 7.00 9.91 11.41
C SER A 143 6.82 8.90 10.27
N ARG A 144 6.23 7.72 10.54
CA ARG A 144 5.93 6.71 9.51
C ARG A 144 4.95 7.23 8.46
N ILE A 145 3.90 7.95 8.87
CA ILE A 145 2.95 8.59 7.94
C ILE A 145 3.67 9.63 7.07
N ARG A 146 4.47 10.51 7.67
CA ARG A 146 5.23 11.53 6.92
C ARG A 146 6.22 10.91 5.93
N LYS A 147 6.94 9.85 6.33
CA LYS A 147 7.84 9.07 5.46
C LYS A 147 7.10 8.37 4.31
N PHE A 148 5.83 8.04 4.49
CA PHE A 148 5.00 7.49 3.42
C PHE A 148 4.58 8.60 2.43
N PHE A 149 4.11 9.75 2.92
CA PHE A 149 3.70 10.86 2.06
C PHE A 149 4.88 11.53 1.32
N SER A 150 6.10 11.48 1.87
CA SER A 150 7.29 12.03 1.21
C SER A 150 7.64 11.36 -0.13
N ILE A 151 7.05 10.20 -0.45
CA ILE A 151 7.23 9.50 -1.73
C ILE A 151 6.73 10.33 -2.92
N TYR A 152 5.72 11.15 -2.68
CA TYR A 152 5.10 11.98 -3.70
C TYR A 152 5.90 13.27 -3.95
N GLY A 153 6.82 13.64 -3.05
CA GLY A 153 7.56 14.89 -3.07
C GLY A 153 6.81 16.03 -2.37
N SER A 154 7.54 17.05 -1.93
CA SER A 154 7.00 18.17 -1.14
C SER A 154 6.00 19.04 -1.92
N ASN A 155 6.11 19.08 -3.24
CA ASN A 155 5.32 19.95 -4.11
C ASN A 155 4.10 19.24 -4.70
N TYR A 156 3.87 17.97 -4.35
CA TYR A 156 2.74 17.21 -4.86
C TYR A 156 1.43 17.68 -4.24
N LYS A 157 0.48 18.01 -5.11
CA LYS A 157 -0.87 18.45 -4.71
C LYS A 157 -1.82 17.28 -4.86
N PHE A 158 -2.21 16.70 -3.73
CA PHE A 158 -3.19 15.62 -3.72
C PHE A 158 -4.59 16.17 -4.01
N GLY A 159 -5.29 15.56 -4.96
CA GLY A 159 -6.75 15.68 -5.04
C GLY A 159 -7.39 14.71 -4.07
N SER A 160 -6.94 13.45 -4.13
CA SER A 160 -7.25 12.42 -3.14
C SER A 160 -6.25 11.28 -3.29
N ILE A 161 -5.57 10.93 -2.21
CA ILE A 161 -4.64 9.79 -2.21
C ILE A 161 -5.29 8.46 -2.67
N TYR A 162 -6.63 8.34 -2.60
CA TYR A 162 -7.34 7.16 -3.08
C TYR A 162 -7.55 7.13 -4.61
N TYR A 163 -7.57 8.28 -5.27
CA TYR A 163 -7.95 8.42 -6.68
C TYR A 163 -6.81 8.96 -7.56
N ASP A 164 -5.79 9.56 -6.96
CA ASP A 164 -4.61 10.09 -7.63
C ASP A 164 -3.74 8.98 -8.24
N CYS A 165 -4.07 7.70 -8.04
CA CYS A 165 -3.44 6.57 -8.71
C CYS A 165 -3.57 6.60 -10.24
N LYS A 166 -4.58 7.33 -10.76
CA LYS A 166 -4.77 7.55 -12.19
C LYS A 166 -3.88 8.66 -12.74
N SER A 167 -3.70 9.74 -11.98
CA SER A 167 -2.88 10.89 -12.39
C SER A 167 -1.40 10.65 -12.18
N GLU A 168 -1.01 9.98 -11.09
CA GLU A 168 0.38 9.68 -10.75
C GLU A 168 0.60 8.18 -10.42
N PRO A 169 0.54 7.30 -11.43
CA PRO A 169 0.66 5.85 -11.23
C PRO A 169 2.02 5.42 -10.68
N LEU A 170 3.11 6.11 -11.05
CA LEU A 170 4.46 5.76 -10.60
C LEU A 170 4.66 6.04 -9.10
N ASN A 171 4.17 7.17 -8.61
CA ASN A 171 4.29 7.52 -7.18
C ASN A 171 3.39 6.62 -6.33
N HIS A 172 2.18 6.30 -6.80
CA HIS A 172 1.31 5.31 -6.15
C HIS A 172 1.94 3.93 -6.11
N PHE A 173 2.65 3.54 -7.16
CA PHE A 173 3.37 2.28 -7.15
C PHE A 173 4.48 2.26 -6.08
N LYS A 174 5.31 3.31 -6.02
CA LYS A 174 6.34 3.45 -4.98
C LYS A 174 5.72 3.44 -3.57
N ALA A 175 4.59 4.12 -3.40
CA ALA A 175 3.83 4.19 -2.16
C ALA A 175 3.26 2.83 -1.75
N TYR A 176 2.71 2.07 -2.71
CA TYR A 176 2.24 0.71 -2.49
C TYR A 176 3.34 -0.20 -1.95
N TYR A 177 4.52 -0.16 -2.56
CA TYR A 177 5.67 -0.95 -2.08
C TYR A 177 6.16 -0.46 -0.71
N LYS A 178 6.17 0.86 -0.46
CA LYS A 178 6.58 1.39 0.84
C LYS A 178 5.62 0.94 1.94
N MET A 179 4.31 0.90 1.69
CA MET A 179 3.35 0.32 2.63
C MET A 179 3.74 -1.12 2.95
N ALA A 180 3.93 -1.97 1.93
CA ALA A 180 4.34 -3.37 2.13
C ALA A 180 5.61 -3.51 2.98
N LYS A 181 6.64 -2.70 2.71
CA LYS A 181 7.86 -2.69 3.54
C LYS A 181 7.59 -2.26 4.99
N LEU A 182 6.72 -1.26 5.19
CA LEU A 182 6.36 -0.80 6.53
C LEU A 182 5.50 -1.84 7.28
N TYR A 183 4.71 -2.66 6.59
CA TYR A 183 4.00 -3.83 7.15
C TYR A 183 4.96 -4.88 7.68
N GLU A 184 5.92 -5.31 6.86
CA GLU A 184 6.90 -6.33 7.24
C GLU A 184 7.73 -5.89 8.45
N GLN A 185 8.05 -4.59 8.54
CA GLN A 185 8.78 -4.02 9.67
C GLN A 185 7.96 -3.91 10.97
N SER A 186 6.63 -4.01 10.91
CA SER A 186 5.75 -4.02 12.09
C SER A 186 5.45 -5.42 12.64
N GLU A 187 5.73 -6.48 11.89
CA GLU A 187 5.65 -7.88 12.37
C GLU A 187 6.97 -8.37 13.02
N HIS A 188 7.96 -7.47 13.15
CA HIS A 188 9.21 -7.70 13.88
C HIS A 188 9.34 -6.72 15.05
N ILE A 189 8.37 -6.76 15.95
CA ILE A 189 8.53 -6.22 17.31
C ILE A 189 8.62 -7.46 18.21
N PRO A 190 9.78 -7.74 18.84
CA PRO A 190 9.94 -8.85 19.77
C PRO A 190 9.05 -8.70 21.01
#